data_AF-A0A2R7KUJ2-F1
#
_entry.id   AF-A0A2R7KUJ2-F1
#
_cell.length_a   1.000
_cell.length_b   1.000
_cell.length_c   1.000
_cell.angle_alpha   90.00
_cell.angle_beta   90.00
_cell.angle_gamma   90.00
#
_symmetry.space_group_name_H-M   'P 1'
#
loop_
_entity.id
_entity.type
_entity.pdbx_description
1 polymer ?
#
loop_
_entity_poly.entity_id
_entity_poly.type
_entity_poly.pdbx_seq_one_letter_code
_entity_poly.pdbx_strand_id
1 'polypeptide(L)'
;MIPLISNNEKKVYVLTGPTKSGVVIYGNDYLLTFNNENELKSTKRLHANIIPVNYGDDKNISVAAMHSHLPETGELITATDICTTMLYEKFTGWENVYVMSKEYVSIWNCKTDELNVMKKEAFEKINK
;
A
#
# COMPACT_ATOMS: atom_id res chain seq x y z
N MET A 1 9.32 -3.20 10.22
CA MET A 1 8.50 -4.42 10.38
C MET A 1 7.37 -4.12 11.34
N ILE A 2 6.17 -4.63 11.08
CA ILE A 2 4.98 -4.38 11.90
C ILE A 2 4.42 -5.74 12.35
N PRO A 3 4.56 -6.12 13.63
CA PRO A 3 4.00 -7.37 14.15
C PRO A 3 2.53 -7.20 14.54
N LEU A 4 1.71 -8.19 14.21
CA LEU A 4 0.32 -8.34 14.64
C LEU A 4 0.15 -9.74 15.23
N ILE A 5 -0.30 -9.80 16.48
CA ILE A 5 -0.58 -11.06 17.18
C ILE A 5 -2.09 -11.17 17.34
N SER A 6 -2.69 -12.19 16.73
CA SER A 6 -4.14 -12.43 16.83
C SER A 6 -4.44 -13.91 16.61
N ASN A 7 -5.44 -14.46 17.31
CA ASN A 7 -5.93 -15.83 17.15
C ASN A 7 -4.80 -16.90 17.12
N ASN A 8 -3.83 -16.82 18.04
CA ASN A 8 -2.66 -17.72 18.11
C ASN A 8 -1.78 -17.74 16.85
N GLU A 9 -1.85 -16.70 16.02
CA GLU A 9 -1.02 -16.49 14.85
C GLU A 9 -0.25 -15.18 14.98
N LYS A 10 1.03 -15.19 14.62
CA LYS A 10 1.90 -14.01 14.63
C LYS A 10 2.20 -13.63 13.18
N LYS A 11 1.68 -12.49 12.73
CA LYS A 11 1.94 -11.93 11.41
C LYS A 11 2.95 -10.80 11.51
N VAL A 12 3.94 -10.77 10.63
CA VAL A 12 4.90 -9.67 10.54
C VAL A 12 4.89 -9.14 9.12
N TYR A 13 4.47 -7.89 8.97
CA TYR A 13 4.55 -7.17 7.71
C TYR A 13 5.93 -6.51 7.58
N VAL A 14 6.62 -6.80 6.48
CA VAL A 14 7.92 -6.23 6.14
C VAL A 14 7.72 -5.24 5.02
N LEU A 15 7.99 -3.96 5.29
CA LEU A 15 7.87 -2.86 4.35
C LEU A 15 9.26 -2.48 3.82
N THR A 16 9.35 -2.09 2.55
CA THR A 16 10.55 -1.47 1.99
C THR A 16 10.54 0.02 2.29
N GLY A 17 11.61 0.54 2.89
CA GLY A 17 11.80 1.96 3.14
C GLY A 17 12.81 2.59 2.17
N PRO A 18 12.67 3.89 1.84
CA PRO A 18 13.65 4.63 1.05
C PRO A 18 14.90 4.95 1.87
N THR A 19 16.04 5.09 1.19
CA THR A 19 17.29 5.61 1.78
C THR A 19 17.50 7.11 1.54
N LYS A 20 16.61 7.73 0.76
CA LYS A 20 16.63 9.17 0.40
C LYS A 20 15.30 9.81 0.81
N SER A 21 15.35 11.09 1.19
CA SER A 21 14.15 11.89 1.45
C SER A 21 13.41 12.23 0.15
N GLY A 22 12.12 12.60 0.26
CA GLY A 22 11.31 13.03 -0.88
C GLY A 22 10.82 11.89 -1.78
N VAL A 23 10.89 10.64 -1.32
CA VAL A 23 10.36 9.48 -2.04
C VAL A 23 9.64 8.54 -1.07
N VAL A 24 8.49 8.02 -1.47
CA VAL A 24 7.77 6.92 -0.84
C VAL A 24 8.02 5.66 -1.67
N ILE A 25 8.23 4.52 -1.03
CA ILE A 25 8.42 3.25 -1.71
C ILE A 25 7.25 2.32 -1.39
N TYR A 26 6.50 1.94 -2.42
CA TYR A 26 5.56 0.83 -2.35
C TYR A 26 6.21 -0.46 -2.89
N GLY A 27 5.84 -1.58 -2.29
CA GLY A 27 6.21 -2.91 -2.75
C GLY A 27 7.58 -3.44 -2.30
N ASN A 28 8.03 -4.51 -2.94
CA ASN A 28 9.09 -5.42 -2.46
C ASN A 28 8.89 -5.78 -0.98
N ASP A 29 7.65 -6.12 -0.62
CA ASP A 29 7.17 -6.28 0.74
C ASP A 29 6.62 -7.69 0.96
N TYR A 30 6.57 -8.07 2.23
CA TYR A 30 6.32 -9.45 2.63
C TYR A 30 5.39 -9.53 3.84
N LEU A 31 4.58 -10.59 3.86
CA LEU A 31 3.90 -11.07 5.04
C LEU A 31 4.61 -12.36 5.50
N LEU A 32 5.18 -12.30 6.70
CA LEU A 32 5.76 -13.44 7.38
C LEU A 32 4.77 -13.94 8.44
N THR A 33 4.53 -15.24 8.48
CA THR A 33 3.67 -15.87 9.48
C THR A 33 4.49 -16.78 10.38
N PHE A 34 4.35 -16.61 11.68
CA PHE A 34 5.01 -17.40 12.70
C PHE A 34 4.00 -18.12 13.60
N ASN A 35 4.39 -19.26 14.14
CA ASN A 35 3.63 -19.93 15.20
C ASN A 35 3.91 -19.32 16.59
N ASN A 36 3.29 -19.88 17.62
CA ASN A 36 3.46 -19.42 19.00
C ASN A 36 4.89 -19.55 19.53
N GLU A 37 5.68 -20.48 18.99
CA GLU A 37 7.10 -20.70 19.33
C GLU A 37 8.05 -19.76 18.57
N ASN A 38 7.52 -18.81 17.78
CA ASN A 38 8.28 -17.90 16.91
C ASN A 38 9.01 -18.58 15.75
N GLU A 39 8.58 -19.78 15.36
CA GLU A 39 9.07 -20.44 14.15
C GLU A 39 8.38 -19.87 12.91
N LEU A 40 9.15 -19.53 11.88
CA LEU A 40 8.61 -19.08 10.60
C LEU A 40 7.88 -20.23 9.90
N LYS A 41 6.56 -20.08 9.72
CA LYS A 41 5.72 -21.07 9.02
C LYS A 41 5.57 -20.76 7.54
N SER A 42 5.48 -19.48 7.17
CA SER A 42 5.36 -19.10 5.76
C SER A 42 5.87 -17.70 5.48
N THR A 43 6.26 -17.49 4.23
CA THR A 43 6.61 -16.18 3.66
C THR A 43 5.74 -15.97 2.43
N LYS A 44 4.91 -14.93 2.45
CA LYS A 44 4.14 -14.47 1.29
C LYS A 44 4.74 -13.17 0.80
N ARG A 45 5.23 -13.14 -0.43
CA ARG A 45 5.56 -11.89 -1.14
C ARG A 45 4.26 -11.21 -1.55
N LEU A 46 4.09 -9.94 -1.19
CA LEU A 46 2.86 -9.17 -1.48
C LEU A 46 3.02 -8.42 -2.80
N HIS A 47 4.14 -7.72 -2.98
CA HIS A 47 4.56 -7.14 -4.25
C HIS A 47 5.98 -7.56 -4.60
N ALA A 48 6.21 -7.97 -5.85
CA ALA A 48 7.55 -8.28 -6.34
C ALA A 48 8.35 -7.06 -6.80
N ASN A 49 7.65 -5.98 -7.18
CA ASN A 49 8.24 -4.78 -7.74
C ASN A 49 8.41 -3.70 -6.68
N ILE A 50 9.37 -2.81 -6.91
CA ILE A 50 9.53 -1.55 -6.19
C ILE A 50 8.86 -0.45 -7.00
N ILE A 51 8.01 0.34 -6.35
CA ILE A 51 7.27 1.45 -6.98
C ILE A 51 7.64 2.74 -6.22
N PRO A 52 8.57 3.54 -6.74
CA PRO A 52 8.94 4.81 -6.13
C PRO A 52 7.95 5.92 -6.52
N VAL A 53 7.47 6.66 -5.52
CA VAL A 53 6.63 7.85 -5.71
C VAL A 53 7.30 9.04 -5.07
N ASN A 54 7.75 10.00 -5.87
CA ASN A 54 8.42 11.21 -5.37
C ASN A 54 7.40 12.21 -4.80
N TYR A 55 7.79 12.93 -3.74
CA TYR A 55 7.01 14.00 -3.11
C TYR A 55 7.93 15.13 -2.64
N GLY A 56 7.38 16.34 -2.45
CA GLY A 56 8.11 17.48 -1.88
C GLY A 56 8.90 18.37 -2.85
N ASP A 57 8.60 18.33 -4.16
CA ASP A 57 9.12 19.32 -5.11
C ASP A 57 8.08 20.45 -5.31
N ASP A 58 8.40 21.67 -4.85
CA ASP A 58 7.51 22.86 -4.90
C ASP A 58 7.02 23.21 -6.31
N LYS A 59 7.66 22.66 -7.35
CA LYS A 59 7.30 22.89 -8.76
C LYS A 59 6.28 21.89 -9.30
N ASN A 60 6.05 20.76 -8.62
CA ASN A 60 5.12 19.71 -9.02
C ASN A 60 4.44 19.12 -7.76
N ILE A 61 3.45 19.84 -7.24
CA ILE A 61 2.62 19.36 -6.12
C ILE A 61 1.76 18.21 -6.65
N SER A 62 2.19 16.96 -6.43
CA SER A 62 1.33 15.81 -6.65
C SER A 62 0.32 15.71 -5.52
N VAL A 63 -0.97 15.84 -5.81
CA VAL A 63 -2.06 15.71 -4.83
C VAL A 63 -2.51 14.26 -4.62
N ALA A 64 -1.96 13.32 -5.38
CA ALA A 64 -2.27 11.91 -5.26
C ALA A 64 -1.07 11.01 -5.57
N ALA A 65 -1.12 9.78 -5.07
CA ALA A 65 -0.30 8.67 -5.56
C ALA A 65 -1.19 7.63 -6.25
N MET A 66 -0.63 6.93 -7.24
CA MET A 66 -1.34 5.89 -7.94
C MET A 66 -0.41 4.75 -8.36
N HIS A 67 -0.84 3.52 -8.14
CA HIS A 67 -0.19 2.33 -8.71
C HIS A 67 -1.19 1.23 -9.03
N SER A 68 -0.71 0.22 -9.76
CA SER A 68 -1.52 -0.93 -10.16
C SER A 68 -1.06 -2.21 -9.49
N HIS A 69 -2.01 -3.06 -9.12
CA HIS A 69 -1.76 -4.43 -8.67
C HIS A 69 -1.78 -5.40 -9.85
N LEU A 70 -0.86 -6.36 -9.81
CA LEU A 70 -0.91 -7.54 -10.66
C LEU A 70 -1.85 -8.59 -10.05
N PRO A 71 -2.41 -9.53 -10.83
CA PRO A 71 -3.36 -10.52 -10.32
C PRO A 71 -2.86 -11.29 -9.09
N GLU A 72 -1.55 -11.56 -9.01
CA GLU A 72 -0.93 -12.25 -7.88
C GLU A 72 -0.90 -11.44 -6.57
N THR A 73 -0.94 -10.11 -6.63
CA THR A 73 -1.01 -9.23 -5.45
C THR A 73 -2.41 -9.27 -4.84
N GLY A 74 -3.44 -9.33 -5.70
CA GLY A 74 -4.84 -9.36 -5.33
C GLY A 74 -5.63 -8.21 -5.94
N GLU A 75 -6.93 -8.19 -5.64
CA GLU A 75 -7.87 -7.23 -6.20
C GLU A 75 -8.07 -5.97 -5.36
N LEU A 76 -7.56 -5.95 -4.12
CA LEU A 76 -7.73 -4.84 -3.19
C LEU A 76 -6.37 -4.35 -2.71
N ILE A 77 -6.31 -3.08 -2.33
CA ILE A 77 -5.14 -2.48 -1.64
C ILE A 77 -4.66 -3.40 -0.50
N THR A 78 -3.35 -3.63 -0.43
CA THR A 78 -2.80 -4.52 0.60
C THR A 78 -2.64 -3.79 1.93
N ALA A 79 -2.49 -4.57 3.01
CA ALA A 79 -2.15 -4.00 4.31
C ALA A 79 -0.84 -3.20 4.28
N THR A 80 0.15 -3.61 3.45
CA THR A 80 1.43 -2.91 3.35
C THR A 80 1.33 -1.61 2.56
N ASP A 81 0.46 -1.54 1.55
CA ASP A 81 0.11 -0.28 0.89
C ASP A 81 -0.51 0.71 1.89
N ILE A 82 -1.49 0.28 2.70
CA ILE A 82 -2.12 1.13 3.73
C ILE A 82 -1.07 1.58 4.75
N CYS A 83 -0.30 0.65 5.32
CA CYS A 83 0.73 0.99 6.30
C CYS A 83 1.78 1.96 5.76
N THR A 84 2.20 1.78 4.49
CA THR A 84 3.13 2.69 3.85
C THR A 84 2.49 4.06 3.66
N THR A 85 1.26 4.12 3.18
CA THR A 85 0.53 5.38 3.01
C THR A 85 0.39 6.13 4.32
N MET A 86 -0.11 5.48 5.38
CA MET A 86 -0.24 6.07 6.71
C MET A 86 1.10 6.54 7.31
N LEU A 87 2.22 5.90 6.95
CA LEU A 87 3.54 6.31 7.39
C LEU A 87 4.01 7.61 6.71
N TYR A 88 3.61 7.83 5.44
CA TYR A 88 4.15 8.92 4.62
C TYR A 88 3.18 10.05 4.27
N GLU A 89 1.87 9.83 4.34
CA GLU A 89 0.84 10.77 3.84
C GLU A 89 0.92 12.16 4.47
N LYS A 90 1.35 12.25 5.74
CA LYS A 90 1.55 13.52 6.46
C LYS A 90 2.71 14.36 5.94
N PHE A 91 3.62 13.74 5.19
CA PHE A 91 4.79 14.41 4.59
C PHE A 91 4.59 14.69 3.10
N THR A 92 3.67 13.99 2.44
CA THR A 92 3.51 14.04 0.98
C THR A 92 2.57 15.13 0.51
N GLY A 93 1.60 15.53 1.34
CA GLY A 93 0.51 16.42 0.95
C GLY A 93 -0.53 15.75 0.05
N TRP A 94 -0.54 14.41 -0.03
CA TRP A 94 -1.54 13.69 -0.81
C TRP A 94 -2.92 13.84 -0.18
N GLU A 95 -3.93 13.97 -1.04
CA GLU A 95 -5.33 13.90 -0.64
C GLU A 95 -5.85 12.46 -0.77
N ASN A 96 -5.41 11.74 -1.80
CA ASN A 96 -5.84 10.38 -2.08
C ASN A 96 -4.69 9.49 -2.57
N VAL A 97 -4.75 8.20 -2.25
CA VAL A 97 -3.95 7.15 -2.90
C VAL A 97 -4.86 6.19 -3.62
N TYR A 98 -4.57 5.95 -4.91
CA TYR A 98 -5.34 5.07 -5.77
C TYR A 98 -4.55 3.79 -6.05
N VAL A 99 -5.16 2.64 -5.76
CA VAL A 99 -4.61 1.33 -6.11
C VAL A 99 -5.57 0.63 -7.05
N MET A 100 -5.14 0.45 -8.29
CA MET A 100 -5.95 -0.13 -9.36
C MET A 100 -5.63 -1.60 -9.55
N SER A 101 -6.63 -2.47 -9.49
CA SER A 101 -6.51 -3.87 -9.87
C SER A 101 -7.17 -4.12 -11.22
N LYS A 102 -7.40 -5.41 -11.54
CA LYS A 102 -8.16 -5.79 -12.71
C LYS A 102 -9.64 -5.37 -12.59
N GLU A 103 -10.27 -5.68 -11.46
CA GLU A 103 -11.71 -5.52 -11.28
C GLU A 103 -12.09 -4.28 -10.44
N TYR A 104 -11.20 -3.80 -9.57
CA TYR A 104 -11.50 -2.75 -8.59
C TYR A 104 -10.49 -1.60 -8.60
N VAL A 105 -10.93 -0.48 -8.04
CA VAL A 105 -10.09 0.64 -7.63
C VAL A 105 -10.30 0.83 -6.14
N SER A 106 -9.22 0.70 -5.38
CA SER A 106 -9.15 1.05 -3.96
C SER A 106 -8.68 2.50 -3.83
N ILE A 107 -9.44 3.32 -3.11
CA ILE A 107 -9.21 4.74 -2.94
C ILE A 107 -9.05 5.01 -1.45
N TRP A 108 -7.82 5.28 -1.03
CA TRP A 108 -7.50 5.69 0.34
C TRP A 108 -7.56 7.21 0.44
N ASN A 109 -8.40 7.74 1.34
CA ASN A 109 -8.46 9.17 1.63
C ASN A 109 -7.44 9.51 2.73
N CYS A 110 -6.39 10.25 2.38
CA CYS A 110 -5.29 10.61 3.28
C CYS A 110 -5.68 11.65 4.34
N LYS A 111 -6.88 12.24 4.24
CA LYS A 111 -7.40 13.22 5.21
C LYS A 111 -8.30 12.57 6.25
N THR A 112 -9.03 11.51 5.87
CA THR A 112 -10.01 10.85 6.75
C THR A 112 -9.60 9.46 7.21
N ASP A 113 -8.51 8.90 6.68
CA ASP A 113 -8.07 7.52 6.91
C ASP A 113 -9.13 6.48 6.55
N GLU A 114 -9.94 6.79 5.53
CA GLU A 114 -11.02 5.93 5.06
C GLU A 114 -10.68 5.29 3.71
N LEU A 115 -10.96 3.98 3.62
CA LEU A 115 -10.85 3.21 2.39
C LEU A 115 -12.22 3.10 1.71
N ASN A 116 -12.31 3.58 0.47
CA ASN A 116 -13.43 3.31 -0.43
C ASN A 116 -12.98 2.38 -1.55
N VAL A 117 -13.83 1.42 -1.92
CA VAL A 117 -13.55 0.47 -3.00
C VAL A 117 -14.70 0.48 -3.98
N MET A 118 -14.39 0.56 -5.27
CA MET A 118 -15.40 0.52 -6.32
C MET A 118 -14.93 -0.28 -7.53
N LYS A 119 -15.87 -0.73 -8.37
CA LYS A 119 -15.52 -1.40 -9.63
C LYS A 119 -14.77 -0.45 -10.54
N LYS A 120 -13.73 -0.95 -11.20
CA LYS A 120 -12.93 -0.19 -12.15
C LYS A 120 -13.77 0.41 -13.29
N GLU A 121 -14.71 -0.36 -13.82
CA GLU A 121 -15.65 0.12 -14.85
C GLU A 121 -16.47 1.33 -14.38
N ALA A 122 -16.90 1.34 -13.11
CA ALA A 122 -17.65 2.47 -12.56
C ALA A 122 -16.74 3.69 -12.36
N PHE A 123 -15.50 3.49 -11.89
CA PHE A 123 -14.51 4.56 -11.76
C PHE A 123 -14.18 5.21 -13.12
N GLU A 124 -14.00 4.40 -14.17
CA GLU A 124 -13.75 4.88 -15.53
C GLU A 124 -14.93 5.67 -16.12
N LYS A 125 -16.17 5.32 -15.78
CA LYS A 125 -17.37 6.06 -16.20
C LYS A 125 -17.51 7.42 -15.52
N ILE A 126 -17.07 7.55 -14.26
CA ILE A 126 -17.13 8.82 -13.51
C ILE A 126 -16.06 9.81 -14.00
N ASN A 127 -14.91 9.32 -14.46
CA ASN A 127 -13.78 10.14 -14.89
C ASN A 127 -13.73 10.40 -16.41
N LYS A 128 -14.77 10.02 -17.15
CA LYS A 128 -14.97 10.36 -18.57
C LYS A 128 -15.86 11.58 -18.69
#